data_AF-A0A7S2WI27-F1
#
_entry.id   AF-A0A7S2WI27-F1
#
_cell.length_a   1.000
_cell.length_b   1.000
_cell.length_c   1.000
_cell.angle_alpha   90.00
_cell.angle_beta   90.00
_cell.angle_gamma   90.00
#
_symmetry.space_group_name_H-M   'P 1'
#
loop_
_entity.id
_entity.type
_entity.pdbx_description
1 polymer ?
#
loop_
_entity_poly.entity_id
_entity_poly.type
_entity_poly.pdbx_seq_one_letter_code
_entity_poly.pdbx_strand_id
1 'polypeptide(L)'
;CEEHLFPEVLDCLRGLEAQGIRMCAITNGNADVYQVPPVSEFFEFSVSSEEVGAAKPDPLPFQRALEKAGCTAEETSTWVHVGDDFKKDCAAAKSLGFRTVWIRRSGEAGESTPPQGAGGRSSG
;
A
#
# COMPACT_ATOMS: atom_id res chain seq x y z
N CYS A 1 -23.27 1.36 -0.57
CA CYS A 1 -23.51 0.10 -1.31
C CYS A 1 -22.24 -0.72 -1.28
N GLU A 2 -22.30 -1.93 -0.72
CA GLU A 2 -21.20 -2.91 -0.68
C GLU A 2 -20.89 -3.53 -2.06
N GLU A 3 -21.67 -3.19 -3.10
CA GLU A 3 -21.62 -3.81 -4.44
C GLU A 3 -20.31 -3.65 -5.22
N HIS A 4 -19.35 -2.86 -4.74
CA HIS A 4 -18.06 -2.65 -5.41
C HIS A 4 -16.84 -3.11 -4.60
N LEU A 5 -17.04 -3.72 -3.43
CA LEU A 5 -15.95 -4.27 -2.63
C LEU A 5 -15.76 -5.74 -2.94
N PHE A 6 -14.51 -6.19 -2.95
CA PHE A 6 -14.25 -7.62 -2.99
C PHE A 6 -14.67 -8.26 -1.66
N PRO A 7 -15.29 -9.46 -1.67
CA PRO A 7 -15.87 -10.06 -0.47
C PRO A 7 -14.89 -10.19 0.70
N GLU A 8 -13.61 -10.42 0.41
CA GLU A 8 -12.56 -10.62 1.41
C GLU A 8 -12.07 -9.34 2.09
N VAL A 9 -12.41 -8.14 1.57
CA VAL A 9 -11.81 -6.88 2.02
C VAL A 9 -12.17 -6.59 3.48
N LEU A 10 -13.44 -6.70 3.85
CA LEU A 10 -13.89 -6.34 5.20
C LEU A 10 -13.32 -7.28 6.26
N ASP A 11 -13.28 -8.58 5.98
CA ASP A 11 -12.73 -9.57 6.91
C ASP A 11 -11.22 -9.39 7.09
N CYS A 12 -10.51 -9.04 6.02
CA CYS A 12 -9.09 -8.70 6.08
C CYS A 12 -8.84 -7.46 6.96
N LEU A 13 -9.55 -6.36 6.70
CA LEU A 13 -9.38 -5.11 7.46
C LEU A 13 -9.71 -5.29 8.94
N ARG A 14 -10.81 -5.99 9.27
CA ARG A 14 -11.16 -6.35 10.65
C ARG A 14 -10.07 -7.19 11.30
N GLY A 15 -9.50 -8.15 10.57
CA GLY A 15 -8.42 -9.00 11.08
C GLY A 15 -7.14 -8.22 11.39
N LEU A 16 -6.83 -7.18 10.60
CA LEU A 16 -5.69 -6.29 10.84
C LEU A 16 -5.97 -5.36 12.04
N GLU A 17 -7.15 -4.76 12.10
CA GLU A 17 -7.56 -3.91 13.22
C GLU A 17 -7.57 -4.68 14.56
N ALA A 18 -8.07 -5.92 14.57
CA ALA A 18 -8.07 -6.78 15.76
C ALA A 18 -6.66 -7.13 16.26
N GLN A 19 -5.64 -7.02 15.40
CA GLN A 19 -4.23 -7.17 15.76
C GLN A 19 -3.58 -5.87 16.23
N GLY A 20 -4.34 -4.76 16.27
CA GLY A 20 -3.83 -3.43 16.61
C GLY A 20 -3.00 -2.80 15.50
N ILE A 21 -3.14 -3.26 14.25
CA ILE A 21 -2.41 -2.70 13.11
C ILE A 21 -3.11 -1.42 12.66
N ARG A 22 -2.36 -0.32 12.72
CA ARG A 22 -2.77 0.99 12.20
C ARG A 22 -2.75 0.97 10.68
N MET A 23 -3.77 1.54 10.04
CA MET A 23 -3.92 1.52 8.59
C MET A 23 -4.12 2.93 8.03
N CYS A 24 -3.51 3.21 6.88
CA CYS A 24 -3.72 4.42 6.10
C CYS A 24 -3.86 4.09 4.60
N ALA A 25 -4.54 4.95 3.84
CA ALA A 25 -4.70 4.78 2.40
C ALA A 25 -3.79 5.74 1.61
N ILE A 26 -3.10 5.24 0.58
CA ILE A 26 -2.29 6.06 -0.35
C ILE A 26 -2.80 5.89 -1.78
N THR A 27 -3.39 6.94 -2.35
CA THR A 27 -4.08 6.93 -3.65
C THR A 27 -3.42 7.83 -4.69
N ASN A 28 -3.38 7.35 -5.94
CA ASN A 28 -2.81 8.06 -7.10
C ASN A 28 -3.80 8.92 -7.88
N GLY A 29 -5.06 8.99 -7.45
CA GLY A 29 -6.10 9.74 -8.13
C GLY A 29 -7.19 10.19 -7.18
N ASN A 30 -8.36 10.48 -7.74
CA ASN A 30 -9.48 11.09 -7.02
C ASN A 30 -10.24 10.10 -6.11
N ALA A 31 -9.72 8.88 -5.92
CA ALA A 31 -10.36 7.90 -5.06
C ALA A 31 -10.20 8.34 -3.60
N ASP A 32 -11.30 8.83 -3.01
CA ASP A 32 -11.38 9.16 -1.59
C ASP A 32 -11.86 7.93 -0.82
N VAL A 33 -10.98 7.35 -0.01
CA VAL A 33 -11.29 6.18 0.82
C VAL A 33 -12.45 6.45 1.79
N TYR A 34 -12.67 7.71 2.18
CA TYR A 34 -13.76 8.08 3.08
C TYR A 34 -15.14 8.04 2.42
N GLN A 35 -15.20 8.00 1.09
CA GLN A 35 -16.45 7.82 0.33
C GLN A 35 -16.82 6.34 0.13
N VAL A 36 -16.06 5.42 0.73
CA VAL A 36 -16.25 3.96 0.56
C VAL A 36 -16.63 3.31 1.89
N PRO A 37 -17.82 3.57 2.46
CA PRO A 37 -18.27 2.84 3.64
C PRO A 37 -18.58 1.37 3.30
N PRO A 38 -18.27 0.41 4.19
CA PRO A 38 -17.76 0.61 5.55
C PRO A 38 -16.21 0.59 5.66
N VAL A 39 -15.49 0.59 4.54
CA VAL A 39 -14.01 0.49 4.51
C VAL A 39 -13.33 1.71 5.11
N SER A 40 -13.95 2.88 4.97
CA SER A 40 -13.44 4.16 5.48
C SER A 40 -13.10 4.15 6.98
N GLU A 41 -13.82 3.36 7.79
CA GLU A 41 -13.69 3.35 9.26
C GLU A 41 -12.38 2.75 9.74
N PHE A 42 -11.73 1.91 8.93
CA PHE A 42 -10.49 1.23 9.29
C PHE A 42 -9.24 2.09 9.09
N PHE A 43 -9.35 3.21 8.36
CA PHE A 43 -8.22 4.04 7.99
C PHE A 43 -8.15 5.29 8.87
N GLU A 44 -7.02 5.48 9.56
CA GLU A 44 -6.81 6.66 10.42
C GLU A 44 -6.64 7.94 9.60
N PHE A 45 -6.01 7.82 8.43
CA PHE A 45 -5.84 8.90 7.48
C PHE A 45 -5.67 8.40 6.05
N SER A 46 -5.80 9.30 5.09
CA SER A 46 -5.46 9.07 3.69
C SER A 46 -4.45 10.11 3.18
N VAL A 47 -3.72 9.74 2.13
CA VAL A 47 -2.81 10.60 1.37
C VAL A 47 -3.17 10.45 -0.10
N SER A 48 -3.52 11.57 -0.74
CA SER A 48 -3.81 11.62 -2.16
C SER A 48 -2.68 12.31 -2.93
N SER A 49 -2.57 12.00 -4.22
CA SER A 49 -1.65 12.70 -5.11
C SER A 49 -1.95 14.20 -5.22
N GLU A 50 -3.20 14.60 -5.03
CA GLU A 50 -3.60 16.01 -5.01
C GLU A 50 -3.06 16.73 -3.76
N GLU A 51 -3.11 16.07 -2.59
CA GLU A 51 -2.54 16.62 -1.35
C GLU A 51 -1.03 16.87 -1.49
N VAL A 52 -0.32 15.94 -2.13
CA VAL A 52 1.15 15.93 -2.18
C VAL A 52 1.71 16.62 -3.43
N GLY A 53 0.90 16.78 -4.47
CA GLY A 53 1.34 17.27 -5.78
C GLY A 53 2.14 16.26 -6.60
N ALA A 54 2.21 15.00 -6.16
CA ALA A 54 2.92 13.91 -6.83
C ALA A 54 2.16 12.58 -6.66
N ALA A 55 2.28 11.69 -7.64
CA ALA A 55 1.67 10.37 -7.62
C ALA A 55 2.74 9.27 -7.58
N LYS A 56 2.42 8.12 -6.99
CA LYS A 56 3.28 6.93 -7.02
C LYS A 56 3.65 6.61 -8.49
N PRO A 57 4.91 6.25 -8.81
CA PRO A 57 5.96 5.73 -7.93
C PRO A 57 6.81 6.80 -7.24
N ASP A 58 6.45 8.08 -7.32
CA ASP A 58 7.15 9.12 -6.56
C ASP A 58 7.16 8.77 -5.06
N PRO A 59 8.28 8.97 -4.34
CA PRO A 59 8.38 8.66 -2.92
C PRO A 59 7.55 9.61 -2.03
N LEU A 60 7.18 10.79 -2.50
CA LEU A 60 6.54 11.83 -1.68
C LEU A 60 5.24 11.37 -1.01
N PRO A 61 4.29 10.65 -1.67
CA PRO A 61 3.10 10.14 -1.00
C PRO A 61 3.39 9.19 0.17
N PHE A 62 4.43 8.38 0.06
CA PHE A 62 4.85 7.45 1.12
C PHE A 62 5.53 8.20 2.29
N GLN A 63 6.38 9.19 1.98
CA GLN A 63 7.00 10.04 2.98
C GLN A 63 5.94 10.86 3.75
N ARG A 64 4.96 11.40 3.02
CA ARG A 64 3.81 12.09 3.63
C ARG A 64 3.01 11.19 4.56
N ALA A 65 2.84 9.91 4.19
CA ALA A 65 2.16 8.95 5.06
C ALA A 65 2.96 8.66 6.35
N LEU A 66 4.28 8.50 6.25
CA LEU A 66 5.17 8.35 7.42
C LEU A 66 5.06 9.55 8.37
N GLU A 67 5.11 10.76 7.82
CA GLU A 67 4.97 12.00 8.58
C GLU A 67 3.63 12.07 9.33
N LYS A 68 2.51 11.78 8.65
CA LYS A 68 1.17 11.79 9.26
C LYS A 68 1.01 10.75 10.35
N ALA A 69 1.66 9.59 10.20
CA ALA A 69 1.65 8.55 11.21
C ALA A 69 2.54 8.85 12.42
N GLY A 70 3.40 9.88 12.33
CA GLY A 70 4.37 10.23 13.35
C GLY A 70 5.56 9.26 13.43
N CYS A 71 5.84 8.53 12.34
CA CYS A 71 6.92 7.54 12.30
C CYS A 71 8.26 8.19 11.94
N THR A 72 9.31 7.70 12.60
CA THR A 72 10.70 8.04 12.31
C THR A 72 11.26 7.19 11.17
N ALA A 73 12.38 7.62 10.59
CA ALA A 73 13.06 6.86 9.54
C ALA A 73 13.46 5.44 10.01
N GLU A 74 13.79 5.27 11.28
CA GLU A 74 14.17 3.98 11.88
C GLU A 74 12.98 3.00 11.92
N GLU A 75 11.76 3.51 12.01
CA GLU A 75 10.53 2.73 12.04
C GLU A 75 10.03 2.35 10.65
N THR A 76 10.64 2.85 9.58
CA THR A 76 10.18 2.57 8.21
C THR A 76 10.14 1.07 7.87
N SER A 77 11.00 0.26 8.50
CA SER A 77 11.03 -1.20 8.31
C SER A 77 9.83 -1.96 8.90
N THR A 78 9.03 -1.30 9.76
CA THR A 78 7.78 -1.84 10.31
C THR A 78 6.59 -1.58 9.40
N TRP A 79 6.74 -0.73 8.39
CA TRP A 79 5.69 -0.42 7.44
C TRP A 79 5.52 -1.51 6.40
N VAL A 80 4.27 -1.81 6.08
CA VAL A 80 3.89 -2.73 5.01
C VAL A 80 3.03 -1.96 4.03
N HIS A 81 3.49 -1.80 2.78
CA HIS A 81 2.67 -1.26 1.71
C HIS A 81 2.02 -2.40 0.92
N VAL A 82 0.71 -2.30 0.70
CA VAL A 82 -0.07 -3.30 -0.02
C VAL A 82 -0.65 -2.64 -1.28
N GLY A 83 -0.44 -3.26 -2.44
CA GLY A 83 -0.95 -2.72 -3.71
C GLY A 83 -0.88 -3.71 -4.85
N ASP A 84 -1.47 -3.33 -5.99
CA ASP A 84 -1.64 -4.14 -7.19
C ASP A 84 -0.63 -3.79 -8.30
N ASP A 85 -0.07 -2.57 -8.30
CA ASP A 85 0.93 -2.16 -9.28
C ASP A 85 2.35 -2.38 -8.74
N PHE A 86 3.09 -3.29 -9.37
CA PHE A 86 4.46 -3.59 -8.93
C PHE A 86 5.37 -2.36 -8.90
N LYS A 87 5.30 -1.46 -9.89
CA LYS A 87 6.20 -0.30 -9.96
C LYS A 87 5.74 0.80 -9.02
N LYS A 88 4.44 1.13 -9.06
CA LYS A 88 3.88 2.23 -8.28
C LYS A 88 3.76 1.90 -6.80
N ASP A 89 3.47 0.66 -6.44
CA ASP A 89 3.28 0.26 -5.05
C ASP A 89 4.53 -0.44 -4.50
N CYS A 90 4.91 -1.57 -5.11
CA CYS A 90 5.90 -2.45 -4.49
C CYS A 90 7.34 -1.94 -4.61
N ALA A 91 7.76 -1.51 -5.81
CA ALA A 91 9.12 -1.02 -6.03
C ALA A 91 9.33 0.34 -5.35
N ALA A 92 8.34 1.24 -5.44
CA ALA A 92 8.40 2.55 -4.82
C ALA A 92 8.52 2.46 -3.29
N ALA A 93 7.61 1.74 -2.62
CA ALA A 93 7.65 1.57 -1.16
C ALA A 93 8.93 0.83 -0.69
N LYS A 94 9.36 -0.19 -1.45
CA LYS A 94 10.58 -0.94 -1.11
C LYS A 94 11.85 -0.07 -1.20
N SER A 95 11.88 0.92 -2.10
CA SER A 95 13.01 1.87 -2.18
C SER A 95 13.15 2.75 -0.94
N LEU A 96 12.08 2.90 -0.17
CA LEU A 96 12.05 3.62 1.10
C LEU A 96 12.29 2.71 2.32
N GLY A 97 12.46 1.40 2.14
CA GLY A 97 12.69 0.45 3.23
C GLY A 97 11.43 -0.24 3.78
N PHE A 98 10.28 -0.05 3.12
CA PHE A 98 9.02 -0.68 3.52
C PHE A 98 9.06 -2.17 3.14
N ARG A 99 8.33 -2.98 3.90
CA ARG A 99 7.89 -4.29 3.43
C ARG A 99 6.76 -4.09 2.42
N THR A 100 6.63 -4.99 1.46
CA THR A 100 5.60 -4.86 0.43
C THR A 100 4.86 -6.17 0.19
N VAL A 101 3.54 -6.06 0.01
CA VAL A 101 2.67 -7.17 -0.39
C VAL A 101 2.07 -6.80 -1.73
N TRP A 102 2.43 -7.58 -2.75
CA TRP A 102 1.88 -7.41 -4.08
C TRP A 102 0.65 -8.30 -4.25
N ILE A 103 -0.52 -7.68 -4.40
CA ILE A 103 -1.77 -8.39 -4.67
C ILE A 103 -1.91 -8.56 -6.17
N ARG A 104 -2.07 -9.80 -6.62
CA ARG A 104 -2.40 -10.13 -8.01
C ARG A 104 -3.73 -10.85 -8.06
N ARG A 105 -4.70 -10.30 -8.79
CA ARG A 105 -5.99 -10.96 -8.97
C ARG A 105 -5.98 -11.75 -10.27
N SER A 106 -6.59 -12.94 -10.25
CA SER A 106 -6.65 -13.82 -11.42
C SER A 106 -7.42 -13.12 -12.56
N GLY A 107 -6.79 -12.96 -13.73
CA GLY A 107 -7.38 -12.28 -14.89
C GLY A 107 -6.71 -10.95 -15.25
N GLU A 108 -5.84 -10.41 -14.38
CA GLU A 108 -5.05 -9.22 -14.70
C GLU A 108 -3.88 -9.60 -15.61
N ALA A 109 -4.12 -9.52 -16.93
CA ALA A 109 -3.09 -9.57 -17.96
C ALA A 109 -2.32 -8.23 -18.02
N GLY A 110 -1.67 -7.86 -16.91
CA GLY A 110 -0.88 -6.64 -16.80
C GLY A 110 0.61 -6.95 -16.61
N GLU A 111 1.46 -6.38 -17.47
CA GLU A 111 2.92 -6.41 -17.37
C GLU A 111 3.42 -5.63 -16.15
N SER A 112 3.28 -6.22 -14.98
CA SER A 112 3.98 -5.81 -13.76
C SER A 112 4.91 -6.94 -13.33
N THR A 113 5.82 -7.34 -14.22
CA THR A 113 6.74 -8.45 -13.97
C THR A 113 7.62 -8.13 -12.75
N PRO A 114 7.62 -8.96 -11.70
CA PRO A 114 8.61 -8.82 -10.64
C PRO A 114 10.00 -9.11 -11.25
N PRO A 115 11.08 -8.49 -10.78
CA PRO A 115 12.42 -8.86 -11.22
C PRO A 115 12.61 -10.35 -10.94
N GLN A 116 13.02 -11.12 -11.95
CA GLN A 116 13.45 -12.51 -11.75
C GLN A 116 14.54 -12.49 -10.68
N GLY A 117 14.31 -13.18 -9.56
CA GLY A 117 15.16 -13.12 -8.38
C GLY A 117 16.62 -13.35 -8.74
N ALA A 118 17.51 -12.50 -8.22
CA ALA A 118 18.93 -12.78 -8.13
C ALA A 118 19.14 -13.91 -7.10
N GLY A 119 18.75 -15.14 -7.48
CA GLY A 119 19.13 -16.37 -6.82
C GLY A 119 20.54 -16.75 -7.24
N GLY A 120 21.53 -15.91 -6.92
CA GLY A 120 22.93 -16.30 -6.97
C GLY A 120 23.28 -17.01 -5.68
N ARG A 121 23.08 -18.34 -5.64
CA ARG A 121 23.62 -19.16 -4.56
C ARG A 121 25.14 -18.98 -4.55
N SER A 122 25.66 -18.70 -3.37
CA SER A 122 27.06 -18.95 -3.03
C SER A 122 27.39 -20.43 -3.28
N SER A 123 28.35 -20.66 -4.14
CA SER A 123 29.18 -21.87 -4.24
C SER A 123 30.48 -21.33 -4.84
N GLY A 124 31.58 -21.23 -4.11
CA GLY A 124 32.27 -22.27 -3.35
C GLY A 124 33.70 -22.26 -3.90
#